data_AF-A0A4R0KNN1-F1
#
_entry.id   AF-A0A4R0KNN1-F1
#
_cell.length_a   1.000
_cell.length_b   1.000
_cell.length_c   1.000
_cell.angle_alpha   90.00
_cell.angle_beta   90.00
_cell.angle_gamma   90.00
#
_symmetry.space_group_name_H-M   'P 1'
#
loop_
_entity.id
_entity.type
_entity.pdbx_description
1 polymer ?
#
loop_
_entity_poly.entity_id
_entity_poly.type
_entity_poly.pdbx_seq_one_letter_code
_entity_poly.pdbx_strand_id
1 'polypeptide(L)'
;MARYTSDGFVLLLGQQQSRTPLPWKVVEEVPDVLRGRSLVLIGMTYSTDAVDGTLDAHLKAFLTRATAGWVAVVLEPAGVVEIDRARPARVRLSPNW
;
A
#
# COMPACT_ATOMS: atom_id res chain seq x y z
N MET A 1 -6.84 -10.81 -4.73
CA MET A 1 -6.38 -11.90 -3.84
C MET A 1 -4.89 -11.70 -3.61
N ALA A 2 -4.35 -12.07 -2.44
CA ALA A 2 -2.92 -11.98 -2.17
C ALA A 2 -2.34 -13.34 -1.83
N ARG A 3 -1.05 -13.53 -2.14
CA ARG A 3 -0.27 -14.72 -1.78
C ARG A 3 1.01 -14.29 -1.08
N TYR A 4 1.35 -14.99 0.01
CA TYR A 4 2.59 -14.78 0.74
C TYR A 4 3.62 -15.82 0.31
N THR A 5 4.85 -15.40 0.06
CA THR A 5 6.00 -16.25 -0.24
C THR A 5 7.15 -15.92 0.70
N SER A 6 8.23 -16.69 0.67
CA SER A 6 9.47 -16.36 1.40
C SER A 6 10.02 -14.99 1.01
N ASP A 7 9.89 -14.62 -0.26
CA ASP A 7 10.57 -13.47 -0.83
C ASP A 7 9.69 -12.20 -0.84
N GLY A 8 8.37 -12.35 -0.62
CA GLY A 8 7.49 -11.21 -0.60
C GLY A 8 6.01 -11.51 -0.60
N PHE A 9 5.29 -10.43 -0.86
CA PHE A 9 3.85 -10.37 -0.97
C PHE A 9 3.46 -10.24 -2.44
N VAL A 10 2.61 -11.13 -2.97
CA VAL A 10 2.19 -11.09 -4.37
C VAL A 10 0.71 -10.75 -4.45
N LEU A 11 0.40 -9.57 -5.00
CA LEU A 11 -0.95 -9.21 -5.39
C LEU A 11 -1.33 -9.95 -6.68
N LEU A 12 -2.49 -10.59 -6.66
CA LEU A 12 -3.14 -11.19 -7.83
C LEU A 12 -4.29 -10.28 -8.25
N LEU A 13 -4.07 -9.53 -9.33
CA LEU A 13 -4.95 -8.45 -9.79
C LEU A 13 -5.82 -8.88 -10.98
N GLY A 14 -7.10 -8.51 -10.96
CA GLY A 14 -8.06 -8.83 -12.01
C GLY A 14 -8.41 -10.31 -12.10
N GLN A 15 -9.28 -10.66 -13.06
CA GLN A 15 -9.72 -12.05 -13.28
C GLN A 15 -8.56 -12.98 -13.68
N GLN A 16 -7.58 -12.45 -14.42
CA GLN A 16 -6.41 -13.21 -14.87
C GLN A 16 -5.37 -13.44 -13.76
N GLN A 17 -5.60 -12.93 -12.55
CA GLN A 17 -4.65 -13.04 -11.44
C GLN A 17 -3.25 -12.53 -11.82
N SER A 18 -3.19 -11.40 -12.53
CA SER A 18 -1.94 -10.78 -12.95
C SER A 18 -1.04 -10.56 -11.74
N ARG A 19 0.09 -11.27 -11.72
CA ARG A 19 1.01 -11.31 -10.60
C ARG A 19 1.74 -9.98 -10.47
N THR A 20 1.66 -9.41 -9.28
CA THR A 20 2.32 -8.17 -8.94
C THR A 20 3.10 -8.39 -7.65
N PRO A 21 4.36 -8.85 -7.76
CA PRO A 21 5.20 -9.11 -6.59
C PRO A 21 5.66 -7.79 -5.96
N LEU A 22 5.59 -7.74 -4.64
CA LEU A 22 6.09 -6.67 -3.77
C LEU A 22 7.06 -7.33 -2.79
N PRO A 23 8.35 -6.94 -2.78
CA PRO A 23 9.30 -7.44 -1.80
C PRO A 23 8.84 -7.14 -0.37
N TRP A 24 9.15 -8.01 0.58
CA TRP A 24 8.79 -7.81 1.99
C TRP A 24 9.25 -6.45 2.51
N LYS A 25 10.50 -6.08 2.22
CA LYS A 25 11.08 -4.78 2.55
C LYS A 25 10.15 -3.60 2.22
N VAL A 26 9.53 -3.61 1.05
CA VAL A 26 8.66 -2.50 0.59
C VAL A 26 7.41 -2.40 1.46
N VAL A 27 6.85 -3.54 1.85
CA VAL A 27 5.64 -3.62 2.68
C VAL A 27 5.98 -3.30 4.15
N GLU A 28 7.12 -3.78 4.64
CA GLU A 28 7.62 -3.58 6.00
C GLU A 28 8.08 -2.14 6.28
N GLU A 29 8.42 -1.38 5.24
CA GLU A 29 8.75 0.06 5.35
C GLU A 29 7.51 0.96 5.41
N VAL A 30 6.30 0.45 5.11
CA VAL A 30 5.06 1.25 5.18
C VAL A 30 4.86 1.93 6.53
N PRO A 31 5.05 1.25 7.69
CA PRO A 31 4.97 1.89 8.99
C PRO A 31 5.90 3.08 9.15
N ASP A 32 7.13 2.99 8.64
CA ASP A 32 8.12 4.07 8.72
C ASP A 32 7.68 5.28 7.88
N VAL A 33 7.08 5.03 6.71
CA VAL A 33 6.49 6.09 5.86
C VAL A 33 5.34 6.81 6.57
N LEU A 34 4.55 6.09 7.38
CA LEU A 34 3.39 6.64 8.09
C LEU A 34 3.74 7.23 9.46
N ARG A 35 4.89 6.88 10.05
CA ARG A 35 5.26 7.29 11.40
C ARG A 35 5.32 8.81 11.52
N GLY A 36 4.68 9.34 12.56
CA GLY A 36 4.60 10.78 12.81
C GLY A 36 3.67 11.54 11.87
N ARG A 37 2.92 10.86 10.98
CA ARG A 37 1.93 11.46 10.08
C ARG A 37 0.52 11.09 10.54
N SER A 38 -0.39 12.07 10.51
CA SER A 38 -1.77 11.87 10.99
C SER A 38 -2.63 11.10 10.01
N LEU A 39 -2.68 11.53 8.75
CA LEU A 39 -3.38 10.87 7.64
C LEU A 39 -2.58 11.10 6.35
N VAL A 40 -2.23 10.02 5.67
CA VAL A 40 -1.49 10.00 4.42
C VAL A 40 -2.43 9.58 3.30
N LEU A 41 -2.43 10.31 2.19
CA LEU A 41 -3.20 9.91 1.01
C LEU A 41 -2.70 8.56 0.52
N ILE A 42 -3.64 7.64 0.23
CA ILE A 42 -3.28 6.36 -0.38
C ILE A 42 -2.61 6.62 -1.75
N GLY A 43 -3.16 7.55 -2.54
CA GLY A 43 -2.66 7.93 -3.86
C GLY A 43 -3.80 8.10 -4.88
N MET A 44 -3.48 8.66 -6.05
CA MET A 44 -4.43 8.85 -7.15
C MET A 44 -4.60 7.55 -7.95
N THR A 45 -5.85 7.19 -8.26
CA THR A 45 -6.16 6.01 -9.07
C THR A 45 -5.71 6.22 -10.52
N TYR A 46 -4.84 5.33 -11.02
CA TYR A 46 -4.47 5.16 -12.43
C TYR A 46 -3.55 6.22 -13.07
N SER A 47 -2.73 6.93 -12.28
CA SER A 47 -1.53 7.60 -12.83
C SER A 47 -0.28 6.77 -12.56
N THR A 48 0.71 6.82 -13.45
CA THR A 48 2.07 6.32 -13.18
C THR A 48 2.90 7.33 -12.37
N ASP A 49 2.50 8.60 -12.36
CA ASP A 49 3.21 9.66 -11.65
C ASP A 49 3.09 9.46 -10.14
N ALA A 50 4.22 9.48 -9.45
CA ALA A 50 4.23 9.50 -7.99
C ALA A 50 3.84 10.90 -7.51
N VAL A 51 2.90 10.98 -6.57
CA VAL A 51 2.62 12.23 -5.84
C VAL A 51 3.33 12.13 -4.51
N ASP A 52 4.35 12.98 -4.32
CA ASP A 52 5.17 12.95 -3.11
C ASP A 52 4.33 13.02 -1.83
N GLY A 53 4.77 12.26 -0.83
CA GLY A 53 4.09 12.17 0.46
C GLY A 53 2.88 11.23 0.50
N THR A 54 2.53 10.55 -0.59
CA THR A 54 1.49 9.51 -0.63
C THR A 54 2.05 8.10 -0.37
N LEU A 55 1.19 7.17 0.05
CA LEU A 55 1.58 5.75 0.14
C LEU A 55 1.97 5.20 -1.24
N ASP A 56 1.26 5.62 -2.28
CA ASP A 56 1.54 5.24 -3.66
C ASP A 56 2.91 5.71 -4.16
N ALA A 57 3.40 6.87 -3.72
CA ALA A 57 4.77 7.31 -4.04
C ALA A 57 5.84 6.36 -3.48
N HIS A 58 5.68 5.91 -2.23
CA HIS A 58 6.57 4.90 -1.65
C HIS A 58 6.57 3.61 -2.48
N LEU A 59 5.38 3.08 -2.81
CA LEU A 59 5.28 1.85 -3.58
C LEU A 59 5.79 1.99 -5.02
N LYS A 60 5.61 3.17 -5.64
CA LYS A 60 6.09 3.46 -7.00
C LYS A 60 7.59 3.53 -7.13
N ALA A 61 8.32 3.77 -6.05
CA ALA A 61 9.77 3.60 -6.04
C ALA A 61 10.21 2.17 -6.38
N PHE A 62 9.31 1.18 -6.22
CA PHE A 62 9.58 -0.24 -6.47
C PHE A 62 8.75 -0.83 -7.60
N LEU A 63 7.56 -0.27 -7.86
CA LEU A 63 6.63 -0.79 -8.84
C LEU A 63 5.82 0.33 -9.48
N THR A 64 5.99 0.56 -10.78
CA THR A 64 5.25 1.58 -11.56
C THR A 64 3.79 1.16 -11.83
N ARG A 65 3.01 0.89 -10.78
CA ARG A 65 1.59 0.50 -10.83
C ARG A 65 0.84 1.08 -9.63
N ALA A 66 -0.41 1.51 -9.85
CA ALA A 66 -1.30 1.97 -8.78
C ALA A 66 -1.76 0.81 -7.88
N THR A 67 -0.96 0.48 -6.87
CA THR A 67 -1.18 -0.67 -5.97
C THR A 67 -1.46 -0.29 -4.52
N ALA A 68 -1.30 0.99 -4.16
CA ALA A 68 -1.44 1.45 -2.77
C ALA A 68 -2.78 1.11 -2.12
N GLY A 69 -3.90 1.21 -2.86
CA GLY A 69 -5.20 0.82 -2.35
C GLY A 69 -5.29 -0.67 -2.00
N TRP A 70 -4.71 -1.54 -2.84
CA TRP A 70 -4.67 -2.98 -2.57
C TRP A 70 -3.77 -3.32 -1.39
N VAL A 71 -2.61 -2.66 -1.28
CA VAL A 71 -1.69 -2.83 -0.14
C VAL A 71 -2.36 -2.38 1.15
N ALA A 72 -2.99 -1.20 1.18
CA ALA A 72 -3.71 -0.70 2.34
C ALA A 72 -4.78 -1.70 2.84
N VAL A 73 -5.58 -2.26 1.91
CA VAL A 73 -6.63 -3.25 2.24
C VAL A 73 -6.05 -4.55 2.80
N VAL A 74 -4.82 -4.93 2.45
CA VAL A 74 -4.15 -6.09 3.07
C VAL A 74 -3.60 -5.76 4.45
N LEU A 75 -3.07 -4.55 4.63
CA LEU A 75 -2.44 -4.13 5.88
C LEU A 75 -3.45 -3.78 6.98
N GLU A 76 -4.65 -3.35 6.63
CA GLU A 76 -5.72 -3.04 7.60
C GLU A 76 -6.12 -4.24 8.47
N PRO A 77 -6.48 -5.43 7.92
CA PRO A 77 -6.78 -6.60 8.75
C PRO A 77 -5.56 -7.16 9.48
N ALA A 78 -4.34 -6.85 9.02
CA ALA A 78 -3.11 -7.18 9.74
C ALA A 78 -2.83 -6.24 10.92
N GLY A 79 -3.67 -5.21 11.13
CA GLY A 79 -3.55 -4.26 12.24
C GLY A 79 -2.44 -3.22 12.07
N VAL A 80 -1.84 -3.11 10.89
CA VAL A 80 -0.72 -2.20 10.61
C VAL A 80 -1.22 -0.77 10.34
N VAL A 81 -2.32 -0.65 9.60
CA VAL A 81 -2.89 0.65 9.19
C VAL A 81 -4.37 0.69 9.48
N GLU A 82 -4.91 1.91 9.58
CA GLU A 82 -6.33 2.15 9.48
C GLU A 82 -6.65 2.92 8.19
N ILE A 83 -7.73 2.55 7.51
CA ILE A 83 -8.15 3.20 6.25
C ILE A 83 -9.31 4.16 6.53
N ASP A 84 -9.07 5.45 6.29
CA ASP A 84 -10.13 6.42 6.08
C ASP A 84 -10.64 6.31 4.64
N ARG A 85 -11.88 5.82 4.51
CA ARG A 85 -12.54 5.56 3.22
C ARG A 85 -13.24 6.80 2.64
N ALA A 86 -13.21 7.95 3.33
CA ALA A 86 -13.66 9.21 2.76
C ALA A 86 -12.86 9.52 1.49
N ARG A 87 -13.49 10.10 0.46
CA ARG A 87 -12.80 10.42 -0.79
C ARG A 87 -12.11 11.80 -0.69
N PRO A 88 -10.81 11.93 -1.03
CA PRO A 88 -9.88 10.88 -1.43
C PRO A 88 -9.41 10.03 -0.24
N ALA A 89 -9.33 8.71 -0.44
CA ALA A 89 -9.01 7.75 0.62
C ALA A 89 -7.61 7.95 1.20
N ARG A 90 -7.51 7.77 2.52
CA ARG A 90 -6.30 8.01 3.31
C ARG A 90 -6.03 6.81 4.20
N VAL A 91 -4.77 6.68 4.60
CA VAL A 91 -4.30 5.71 5.58
C VAL A 91 -3.56 6.42 6.69
N ARG A 92 -3.58 5.83 7.86
CA ARG A 92 -2.71 6.20 8.97
C ARG A 92 -2.15 4.96 9.62
N LEU A 93 -1.05 5.13 10.34
CA LEU A 93 -0.54 4.06 11.18
C LEU A 93 -1.60 3.69 12.22
N SER A 94 -1.81 2.40 12.41
CA SER A 94 -2.63 1.89 13.50
C SER A 94 -2.02 2.31 14.85
N PRO A 95 -2.82 2.70 15.86
CA PRO A 95 -2.30 3.12 17.16
C PRO A 95 -1.62 1.98 17.93
N ASN A 96 -1.84 0.73 17.52
CA ASN A 96 -1.30 -0.47 18.17
C ASN A 96 -0.12 -1.09 17.41
N TRP A 97 0.47 -0.36 16.45
CA TRP A 97 1.62 -0.78 15.65
C TRP A 97 2.88 -0.03 16.06
#